data_AF-A0A4R3KZW4-F1
#
_entry.id   AF-A0A4R3KZW4-F1
#
_cell.length_a   1.000
_cell.length_b   1.000
_cell.length_c   1.000
_cell.angle_alpha   90.00
_cell.angle_beta   90.00
_cell.angle_gamma   90.00
#
_symmetry.space_group_name_H-M   'P 1'
#
loop_
_entity.id
_entity.type
_entity.pdbx_description
1 polymer ?
#
loop_
_entity_poly.entity_id
_entity_poly.type
_entity_poly.pdbx_seq_one_letter_code
_entity_poly.pdbx_strand_id
1 'polypeptide(L)'
;MRRKHNLPPQSEDHEESFSQYTKFLKRSTTAFIGLGLACSILSFIGTYYLFKPDHLNNQSPPSTPSDPTPHVVVDRFDRYPDSQNNSKQDLSTTESPETTITVIEPKHVVSLPSKVRENPTQLFPLLPEYSSLSISVYYPSRPTELKPLYQKKFNQIYTAGFYLSPTGELEKTDEGENTLQMASMTQSDIYISLESKISPEQFYHWISSPDKRNLTINELVKLTRKYNLRGVHINLNQIQLQDQKLFTTFIQELSRDLHDSHKKLSISLHAFINTQNKVENSPAENWHQLGKYADQVIVKPVYIHQKTSYSTNWLDEVIKFTKQQISPTKIHVHIPTNAYINKNDDYWEELSPHEVETLLKTKSDTVRQANGDLISTVQVAGTKKSVIYQDEIGISNKLQTIKANHPDIAGVISEVNDSKNLESIHLIEKELHRSKKAQESYK
;
A
#
# COMPACT_ATOMS: atom_id res chain seq x y z
N MET A 1 -56.35 -42.36 4.69
CA MET A 1 -56.28 -41.10 5.45
C MET A 1 -55.15 -40.24 4.89
N ARG A 2 -55.45 -39.17 4.13
CA ARG A 2 -54.47 -38.20 3.62
C ARG A 2 -54.40 -37.01 4.59
N ARG A 3 -53.23 -36.69 5.15
CA ARG A 3 -52.98 -35.43 5.88
C ARG A 3 -52.53 -34.37 4.88
N LYS A 4 -53.22 -33.22 4.88
CA LYS A 4 -52.82 -31.99 4.18
C LYS A 4 -51.86 -31.20 5.09
N HIS A 5 -50.77 -30.70 4.53
CA HIS A 5 -49.90 -29.69 5.15
C HIS A 5 -50.40 -28.29 4.76
N ASN A 6 -50.61 -27.42 5.76
CA ASN A 6 -50.85 -25.99 5.59
C ASN A 6 -49.51 -25.25 5.65
N LEU A 7 -49.30 -24.32 4.71
CA LEU A 7 -48.21 -23.34 4.72
C LEU A 7 -48.62 -22.11 5.57
N PRO A 8 -47.66 -21.37 6.16
CA PRO A 8 -47.94 -20.18 6.96
C PRO A 8 -48.25 -18.95 6.08
N PRO A 9 -48.95 -17.94 6.64
CA PRO A 9 -49.37 -16.76 5.89
C PRO A 9 -48.19 -15.82 5.60
N GLN A 10 -48.21 -15.21 4.41
CA GLN A 10 -47.31 -14.12 4.03
C GLN A 10 -47.74 -12.82 4.75
N SER A 11 -46.77 -12.12 5.34
CA SER A 11 -46.95 -10.87 6.10
C SER A 11 -46.92 -9.64 5.19
N GLU A 12 -47.98 -8.83 5.23
CA GLU A 12 -48.15 -7.56 4.50
C GLU A 12 -47.48 -6.34 5.17
N ASP A 13 -46.71 -6.51 6.24
CA ASP A 13 -46.20 -5.41 7.09
C ASP A 13 -45.00 -4.61 6.52
N HIS A 14 -44.53 -4.90 5.31
CA HIS A 14 -43.31 -4.25 4.78
C HIS A 14 -43.56 -2.93 4.04
N GLU A 15 -44.76 -2.64 3.54
CA GLU A 15 -45.02 -1.41 2.77
C GLU A 15 -45.21 -0.16 3.65
N GLU A 16 -45.78 -0.29 4.85
CA GLU A 16 -45.99 0.87 5.73
C GLU A 16 -44.67 1.43 6.30
N SER A 17 -43.70 0.56 6.57
CA SER A 17 -42.35 0.93 7.04
C SER A 17 -41.63 1.87 6.05
N PHE A 18 -41.74 1.58 4.76
CA PHE A 18 -41.05 2.33 3.71
C PHE A 18 -41.67 3.73 3.49
N SER A 19 -43.00 3.83 3.64
CA SER A 19 -43.74 5.10 3.54
C SER A 19 -43.40 6.07 4.68
N GLN A 20 -43.20 5.56 5.90
CA GLN A 20 -42.78 6.41 7.03
C GLN A 20 -41.33 6.89 6.90
N TYR A 21 -40.43 6.04 6.42
CA TYR A 21 -39.03 6.38 6.21
C TYR A 21 -38.84 7.50 5.16
N THR A 22 -39.59 7.44 4.06
CA THR A 22 -39.53 8.48 3.00
C THR A 22 -40.10 9.83 3.47
N LYS A 23 -41.11 9.84 4.34
CA LYS A 23 -41.61 11.08 4.97
C LYS A 23 -40.61 11.71 5.94
N PHE A 24 -39.87 10.89 6.68
CA PHE A 24 -38.81 11.36 7.59
C PHE A 24 -37.66 12.02 6.81
N LEU A 25 -37.19 11.37 5.73
CA LEU A 25 -36.13 11.91 4.88
C LEU A 25 -36.51 13.28 4.28
N LYS A 26 -37.72 13.42 3.72
CA LYS A 26 -38.17 14.70 3.15
C LYS A 26 -38.23 15.83 4.18
N ARG A 27 -38.60 15.56 5.44
CA ARG A 27 -38.61 16.59 6.50
C ARG A 27 -37.21 17.00 6.92
N SER A 28 -36.26 16.06 6.95
CA SER A 28 -34.87 16.36 7.28
C SER A 28 -34.19 17.22 6.21
N THR A 29 -34.40 16.92 4.92
CA THR A 29 -33.75 17.67 3.83
C THR A 29 -34.18 19.14 3.79
N THR A 30 -35.47 19.43 4.02
CA THR A 30 -35.98 20.81 4.04
C THR A 30 -35.41 21.62 5.22
N ALA A 31 -35.20 20.98 6.38
CA ALA A 31 -34.59 21.63 7.53
C ALA A 31 -33.12 22.01 7.30
N PHE A 32 -32.35 21.13 6.63
CA PHE A 32 -30.95 21.41 6.31
C PHE A 32 -30.78 22.54 5.28
N ILE A 33 -31.64 22.60 4.25
CA ILE A 33 -31.61 23.68 3.26
C ILE A 33 -31.95 25.03 3.91
N GLY A 34 -32.94 25.06 4.81
CA GLY A 34 -33.32 26.27 5.54
C GLY A 34 -32.20 26.81 6.43
N LEU A 35 -31.48 25.93 7.13
CA LEU A 35 -30.37 26.34 8.01
C LEU A 35 -29.16 26.86 7.22
N GLY A 36 -28.83 26.23 6.09
CA GLY A 36 -27.75 26.69 5.22
C GLY A 36 -27.99 28.09 4.66
N LEU A 37 -29.22 28.38 4.22
CA LEU A 37 -29.61 29.69 3.69
C LEU A 37 -29.53 30.79 4.77
N ALA A 38 -29.92 30.49 6.01
CA ALA A 38 -29.81 31.43 7.12
C ALA A 38 -28.35 31.79 7.45
N CYS A 39 -27.44 30.81 7.44
CA CYS A 39 -26.01 31.04 7.67
C CYS A 39 -25.38 31.89 6.57
N SER A 40 -25.69 31.65 5.30
CA SER A 40 -25.15 32.45 4.19
C SER A 40 -25.60 33.92 4.23
N ILE A 41 -26.85 34.19 4.63
CA ILE A 41 -27.36 35.56 4.77
C ILE A 41 -26.64 36.29 5.91
N LEU A 42 -26.41 35.63 7.05
CA LEU A 42 -25.70 36.22 8.18
C LEU A 42 -24.21 36.51 7.87
N SER A 43 -23.54 35.63 7.13
CA SER A 43 -22.16 35.88 6.67
C SER A 43 -22.07 37.07 5.72
N PHE A 44 -23.03 37.23 4.81
CA PHE A 44 -23.03 38.36 3.87
C PHE A 44 -23.26 39.70 4.58
N ILE A 45 -24.17 39.74 5.57
CA ILE A 45 -24.41 40.94 6.39
C ILE A 45 -23.17 41.29 7.22
N GLY A 46 -22.50 40.30 7.84
CA GLY A 46 -21.28 40.53 8.61
C GLY A 46 -20.14 41.10 7.77
N THR A 47 -19.97 40.58 6.54
CA THR A 47 -18.94 41.07 5.60
C THR A 47 -19.28 42.50 5.11
N TYR A 48 -20.56 42.79 4.84
CA TYR A 48 -20.99 44.12 4.40
C TYR A 48 -20.74 45.21 5.46
N TYR A 49 -20.90 44.89 6.75
CA TYR A 49 -20.62 45.85 7.82
C TYR A 49 -19.13 46.02 8.14
N LEU A 50 -18.29 45.01 7.86
CA LEU A 50 -16.84 45.08 8.07
C LEU A 50 -16.11 45.92 7.01
N PHE A 51 -16.71 46.15 5.85
CA PHE A 51 -16.08 46.84 4.71
C PHE A 51 -16.79 48.13 4.30
N LYS A 52 -17.33 48.89 5.27
CA LYS A 52 -17.87 50.22 4.98
C LYS A 52 -16.70 51.20 4.70
N PRO A 53 -16.61 51.83 3.51
CA PRO A 53 -15.49 52.68 3.16
C PRO A 53 -15.75 54.12 3.58
N ASP A 54 -15.51 54.44 4.84
CA ASP A 54 -15.36 55.82 5.30
C ASP A 54 -14.14 55.88 6.23
N HIS A 55 -13.25 56.84 5.97
CA HIS A 55 -11.97 57.12 6.64
C HIS A 55 -10.70 56.53 6.00
N LEU A 56 -10.32 57.05 4.82
CA LEU A 56 -8.92 57.18 4.44
C LEU A 56 -8.50 58.64 4.64
N ASN A 57 -7.71 58.91 5.68
CA ASN A 57 -6.99 60.17 5.79
C ASN A 57 -5.59 59.95 6.39
N ASN A 58 -4.59 60.27 5.57
CA ASN A 58 -3.23 60.71 5.88
C ASN A 58 -2.54 60.18 7.15
N GLN A 59 -1.64 59.21 6.98
CA GLN A 59 -0.38 59.15 7.74
C GLN A 59 0.79 58.66 6.86
N SER A 60 1.90 59.41 6.91
CA SER A 60 3.17 59.16 6.24
C SER A 60 3.88 57.90 6.79
N PRO A 61 4.75 57.23 6.00
CA PRO A 61 5.40 56.01 6.43
C PRO A 61 6.52 56.27 7.46
N PRO A 62 6.65 55.46 8.53
CA PRO A 62 7.81 55.49 9.39
C PRO A 62 8.97 54.70 8.76
N SER A 63 10.17 55.23 9.01
CA SER A 63 11.49 54.73 8.62
C SER A 63 11.81 53.33 9.16
N THR A 64 12.38 52.50 8.29
CA THR A 64 12.99 51.18 8.54
C THR A 64 14.08 51.20 9.62
N PRO A 65 14.05 50.27 10.59
CA PRO A 65 15.23 49.82 11.31
C PRO A 65 15.86 48.60 10.62
N SER A 66 17.19 48.61 10.58
CA SER A 66 18.10 47.59 10.06
C SER A 66 17.97 46.24 10.78
N ASP A 67 17.79 45.19 9.98
CA ASP A 67 17.73 43.77 10.36
C ASP A 67 19.10 43.21 10.78
N PRO A 68 19.19 42.37 11.84
CA PRO A 68 20.33 41.51 12.07
C PRO A 68 20.15 40.16 11.35
N THR A 69 21.18 39.82 10.57
CA THR A 69 21.40 38.55 9.84
C THR A 69 20.95 37.28 10.60
N PRO A 70 20.16 36.39 9.97
CA PRO A 70 19.90 35.06 10.51
C PRO A 70 21.06 34.11 10.22
N HIS A 71 21.47 33.35 11.24
CA HIS A 71 22.39 32.24 11.11
C HIS A 71 21.76 31.13 10.26
N VAL A 72 22.36 30.87 9.11
CA VAL A 72 22.07 29.70 8.27
C VAL A 72 22.70 28.47 8.92
N VAL A 73 21.85 27.61 9.49
CA VAL A 73 22.22 26.22 9.79
C VAL A 73 22.12 25.45 8.48
N VAL A 74 23.27 25.14 7.90
CA VAL A 74 23.38 24.27 6.73
C VAL A 74 23.20 22.83 7.21
N ASP A 75 22.04 22.25 6.92
CA ASP A 75 21.76 20.84 7.10
C ASP A 75 22.50 20.05 6.01
N ARG A 76 23.58 19.37 6.38
CA ARG A 76 24.35 18.51 5.47
C ARG A 76 23.77 17.10 5.51
N PHE A 77 23.04 16.76 4.45
CA PHE A 77 23.01 15.39 3.95
C PHE A 77 24.40 15.05 3.40
N ASP A 78 25.33 14.68 4.29
CA ASP A 78 26.61 14.12 3.90
C ASP A 78 26.43 12.67 3.45
N ARG A 79 26.35 12.56 2.12
CA ARG A 79 26.97 11.56 1.24
C ARG A 79 27.62 10.37 1.94
N TYR A 80 27.21 9.17 1.51
CA TYR A 80 28.06 7.98 1.55
C TYR A 80 29.46 8.31 1.00
N PRO A 81 30.55 7.99 1.70
CA PRO A 81 31.89 8.25 1.20
C PRO A 81 32.23 7.22 0.10
N ASP A 82 32.49 7.74 -1.10
CA ASP A 82 33.28 7.06 -2.13
C ASP A 82 34.66 6.73 -1.55
N SER A 83 34.98 5.44 -1.46
CA SER A 83 36.34 4.98 -1.20
C SER A 83 37.15 5.03 -2.50
N GLN A 84 37.90 6.11 -2.71
CA GLN A 84 38.94 6.21 -3.74
C GLN A 84 40.23 6.80 -3.14
N ASN A 85 41.35 6.13 -3.46
CA ASN A 85 42.77 6.49 -3.28
C ASN A 85 43.37 6.37 -1.86
N ASN A 86 44.51 5.71 -1.61
CA ASN A 86 45.69 5.44 -2.44
C ASN A 86 46.41 4.15 -1.99
N SER A 87 46.93 3.37 -2.93
CA SER A 87 48.33 2.94 -2.84
C SER A 87 48.89 2.78 -4.26
N LYS A 88 49.81 3.69 -4.61
CA LYS A 88 50.74 3.51 -5.72
C LYS A 88 51.80 2.51 -5.25
N GLN A 89 51.93 1.40 -5.97
CA GLN A 89 53.18 0.66 -6.01
C GLN A 89 53.42 0.22 -7.46
N ASP A 90 54.57 0.65 -7.97
CA ASP A 90 55.16 0.26 -9.24
C ASP A 90 55.33 -1.25 -9.34
N LEU A 91 54.94 -1.85 -10.47
CA LEU A 91 55.59 -3.06 -11.00
C LEU A 91 55.22 -3.26 -12.48
N SER A 92 56.19 -2.94 -13.34
CA SER A 92 56.73 -3.81 -14.38
C SER A 92 55.75 -4.58 -15.30
N THR A 93 55.72 -4.10 -16.54
CA THR A 93 55.36 -4.81 -17.78
C THR A 93 55.75 -6.29 -17.81
N THR A 94 54.78 -7.16 -18.02
CA THR A 94 55.00 -8.49 -18.62
C THR A 94 53.86 -8.76 -19.59
N GLU A 95 54.23 -8.93 -20.86
CA GLU A 95 53.36 -9.33 -21.95
C GLU A 95 52.72 -10.69 -21.64
N SER A 96 51.43 -10.83 -21.93
CA SER A 96 50.75 -12.12 -22.01
C SER A 96 50.11 -12.29 -23.39
N PRO A 97 50.14 -13.51 -23.94
CA PRO A 97 50.01 -13.75 -25.37
C PRO A 97 48.56 -13.72 -25.85
N GLU A 98 48.41 -13.28 -27.09
CA GLU A 98 47.19 -13.40 -27.90
C GLU A 98 46.66 -14.83 -27.86
N THR A 99 45.45 -15.00 -27.33
CA THR A 99 44.71 -16.26 -27.43
C THR A 99 43.85 -16.23 -28.67
N THR A 100 44.31 -16.91 -29.72
CA THR A 100 43.56 -17.16 -30.95
C THR A 100 42.34 -18.03 -30.66
N ILE A 101 41.14 -17.48 -30.80
CA ILE A 101 39.88 -18.24 -30.72
C ILE A 101 39.74 -19.04 -32.01
N THR A 102 39.86 -20.37 -31.90
CA THR A 102 39.57 -21.29 -33.00
C THR A 102 38.08 -21.61 -32.96
N VAL A 103 37.36 -21.27 -34.03
CA VAL A 103 35.96 -21.66 -34.24
C VAL A 103 35.92 -23.15 -34.56
N ILE A 104 35.36 -23.96 -33.66
CA ILE A 104 35.10 -25.38 -33.88
C ILE A 104 33.65 -25.53 -34.38
N GLU A 105 33.49 -25.99 -35.62
CA GLU A 105 32.21 -26.41 -36.17
C GLU A 105 31.68 -27.65 -35.44
N PRO A 106 30.38 -27.70 -35.06
CA PRO A 106 29.80 -28.92 -34.50
C PRO A 106 29.48 -29.92 -35.62
N LYS A 107 30.38 -30.90 -35.82
CA LYS A 107 30.03 -32.19 -36.42
C LYS A 107 29.52 -33.09 -35.32
N HIS A 108 28.21 -33.36 -35.29
CA HIS A 108 27.61 -34.67 -35.02
C HIS A 108 26.07 -34.52 -35.00
N VAL A 109 25.45 -34.94 -36.10
CA VAL A 109 24.01 -35.20 -36.17
C VAL A 109 23.76 -36.54 -35.48
N VAL A 110 23.18 -36.51 -34.28
CA VAL A 110 22.66 -37.70 -33.61
C VAL A 110 21.23 -37.90 -34.09
N SER A 111 21.00 -39.00 -34.78
CA SER A 111 19.69 -39.46 -35.23
C SER A 111 18.86 -39.96 -34.05
N LEU A 112 17.64 -39.42 -33.90
CA LEU A 112 16.65 -39.89 -32.93
C LEU A 112 16.05 -41.22 -33.40
N PRO A 113 15.97 -42.26 -32.53
CA PRO A 113 15.25 -43.47 -32.86
C PRO A 113 13.74 -43.19 -32.86
N SER A 114 13.11 -43.59 -33.96
CA SER A 114 11.65 -43.57 -34.13
C SER A 114 11.00 -44.71 -33.33
N LYS A 115 9.84 -44.41 -32.72
CA LYS A 115 8.91 -45.29 -31.98
C LYS A 115 9.18 -45.47 -30.48
N VAL A 116 8.54 -44.61 -29.68
CA VAL A 116 7.92 -45.03 -28.42
C VAL A 116 6.44 -44.65 -28.47
N ARG A 117 5.61 -45.67 -28.29
CA ARG A 117 4.16 -45.68 -28.33
C ARG A 117 3.59 -45.08 -27.04
N GLU A 118 2.42 -44.46 -27.17
CA GLU A 118 1.60 -43.77 -26.18
C GLU A 118 1.58 -44.38 -24.77
N ASN A 119 1.68 -43.49 -23.77
CA ASN A 119 1.07 -43.69 -22.45
C ASN A 119 0.78 -42.31 -21.80
N PRO A 120 -0.39 -41.69 -22.03
CA PRO A 120 -0.75 -40.41 -21.43
C PRO A 120 -1.31 -40.65 -20.03
N THR A 121 -0.47 -41.14 -19.12
CA THR A 121 -0.78 -41.17 -17.68
C THR A 121 0.51 -41.06 -16.89
N GLN A 122 1.32 -40.05 -17.21
CA GLN A 122 2.23 -39.51 -16.21
C GLN A 122 1.36 -38.73 -15.24
N LEU A 123 1.02 -39.39 -14.13
CA LEU A 123 0.54 -38.76 -12.91
C LEU A 123 1.48 -37.60 -12.60
N PHE A 124 1.03 -36.37 -12.86
CA PHE A 124 1.62 -35.19 -12.25
C PHE A 124 1.64 -35.45 -10.74
N PRO A 125 2.77 -35.20 -10.05
CA PRO A 125 2.77 -35.28 -8.60
C PRO A 125 1.62 -34.41 -8.10
N LEU A 126 0.74 -34.99 -7.26
CA LEU A 126 -0.32 -34.25 -6.59
C LEU A 126 0.35 -33.04 -5.94
N LEU A 127 0.12 -31.86 -6.52
CA LEU A 127 0.70 -30.64 -6.01
C LEU A 127 0.21 -30.50 -4.56
N PRO A 128 1.10 -30.16 -3.59
CA PRO A 128 0.69 -29.97 -2.21
C PRO A 128 -0.51 -29.03 -2.16
N GLU A 129 -1.48 -29.30 -1.28
CA GLU A 129 -2.64 -28.41 -1.09
C GLU A 129 -2.12 -26.99 -0.86
N TYR A 130 -2.18 -26.17 -1.92
CA TYR A 130 -1.68 -24.81 -1.89
C TYR A 130 -2.42 -24.07 -0.80
N SER A 131 -1.69 -23.33 0.03
CA SER A 131 -2.31 -22.44 1.01
C SER A 131 -3.26 -21.51 0.26
N SER A 132 -4.45 -21.29 0.84
CA SER A 132 -5.38 -20.30 0.31
C SER A 132 -4.81 -18.91 0.59
N LEU A 133 -3.94 -18.42 -0.29
CA LEU A 133 -3.41 -17.06 -0.24
C LEU A 133 -4.56 -16.09 0.02
N SER A 134 -4.48 -15.37 1.13
CA SER A 134 -5.48 -14.38 1.48
C SER A 134 -5.34 -13.12 0.62
N ILE A 135 -6.46 -12.43 0.45
CA ILE A 135 -6.52 -11.17 -0.28
C ILE A 135 -6.84 -10.07 0.71
N SER A 136 -5.90 -9.16 0.81
CA SER A 136 -6.02 -7.96 1.62
C SER A 136 -6.06 -6.74 0.71
N VAL A 137 -6.73 -5.69 1.18
CA VAL A 137 -6.81 -4.40 0.47
C VAL A 137 -6.44 -3.27 1.42
N TYR A 138 -5.69 -2.29 0.93
CA TYR A 138 -5.36 -1.05 1.66
C TYR A 138 -6.13 0.13 1.07
N TYR A 139 -6.80 0.91 1.91
CA TYR A 139 -7.60 2.07 1.53
C TYR A 139 -6.97 3.35 2.11
N PRO A 140 -6.12 4.06 1.35
CA PRO A 140 -5.39 5.23 1.85
C PRO A 140 -6.25 6.48 2.00
N SER A 141 -7.30 6.67 1.20
CA SER A 141 -8.26 7.79 1.33
C SER A 141 -9.23 7.81 0.15
N ARG A 142 -10.42 8.43 0.33
CA ARG A 142 -11.58 8.61 -0.61
C ARG A 142 -12.74 7.60 -0.49
N PRO A 143 -13.44 7.52 0.66
CA PRO A 143 -14.54 6.55 0.89
C PRO A 143 -15.79 6.80 0.04
N THR A 144 -16.03 8.02 -0.44
CA THR A 144 -17.31 8.40 -1.07
C THR A 144 -17.61 7.61 -2.34
N GLU A 145 -16.57 7.25 -3.10
CA GLU A 145 -16.68 6.44 -4.33
C GLU A 145 -16.68 4.92 -4.06
N LEU A 146 -16.40 4.53 -2.81
CA LEU A 146 -16.15 3.14 -2.41
C LEU A 146 -17.36 2.46 -1.77
N LYS A 147 -18.52 3.12 -1.67
CA LYS A 147 -19.78 2.52 -1.18
C LYS A 147 -20.12 1.14 -1.80
N PRO A 148 -19.93 0.90 -3.11
CA PRO A 148 -20.19 -0.42 -3.69
C PRO A 148 -19.33 -1.54 -3.10
N LEU A 149 -18.19 -1.22 -2.47
CA LEU A 149 -17.29 -2.21 -1.88
C LEU A 149 -17.74 -2.72 -0.52
N TYR A 150 -18.63 -2.00 0.16
CA TYR A 150 -19.13 -2.42 1.46
C TYR A 150 -19.87 -3.76 1.37
N GLN A 151 -20.34 -4.11 0.17
CA GLN A 151 -21.02 -5.36 -0.14
C GLN A 151 -20.07 -6.51 -0.53
N LYS A 152 -18.80 -6.23 -0.83
CA LYS A 152 -17.81 -7.25 -1.15
C LYS A 152 -17.14 -7.78 0.13
N LYS A 153 -16.86 -9.08 0.13
CA LYS A 153 -16.18 -9.76 1.24
C LYS A 153 -14.72 -9.95 0.89
N PHE A 154 -13.86 -9.08 1.41
CA PHE A 154 -12.42 -9.32 1.43
C PHE A 154 -12.05 -10.14 2.66
N ASN A 155 -10.88 -10.80 2.65
CA ASN A 155 -10.41 -11.43 3.88
C ASN A 155 -10.09 -10.34 4.90
N GLN A 156 -9.37 -9.31 4.48
CA GLN A 156 -8.88 -8.25 5.34
C GLN A 156 -8.91 -6.90 4.65
N ILE A 157 -9.25 -5.88 5.41
CA ILE A 157 -9.34 -4.50 4.96
C ILE A 157 -8.46 -3.66 5.89
N TYR A 158 -7.50 -2.97 5.29
CA TYR A 158 -6.62 -2.01 5.94
C TYR A 158 -7.03 -0.62 5.51
N THR A 159 -7.09 0.31 6.45
CA THR A 159 -7.74 1.60 6.18
C THR A 159 -6.94 2.73 6.78
N ALA A 160 -6.79 3.85 6.07
CA ALA A 160 -6.31 5.09 6.66
C ALA A 160 -7.23 5.47 7.83
N GLY A 161 -6.62 5.74 8.98
CA GLY A 161 -7.35 5.97 10.21
C GLY A 161 -6.87 7.22 10.90
N PHE A 162 -5.63 7.16 11.36
CA PHE A 162 -5.07 8.16 12.26
C PHE A 162 -3.64 8.50 11.87
N TYR A 163 -3.28 9.76 12.05
CA TYR A 163 -1.91 10.19 12.09
C TYR A 163 -1.40 10.21 13.52
N LEU A 164 -0.14 9.83 13.68
CA LEU A 164 0.61 10.00 14.90
C LEU A 164 0.95 11.47 15.09
N SER A 165 0.61 12.06 16.24
CA SER A 165 1.06 13.39 16.63
C SER A 165 2.37 13.36 17.45
N PRO A 166 3.12 14.48 17.55
CA PRO A 166 4.30 14.56 18.41
C PRO A 166 4.00 14.43 19.92
N THR A 167 2.74 14.61 20.33
CA THR A 167 2.27 14.47 21.72
C THR A 167 1.93 13.02 22.07
N GLY A 168 1.80 12.13 21.07
CA GLY A 168 1.35 10.75 21.24
C GLY A 168 -0.17 10.58 21.17
N GLU A 169 -0.91 11.67 20.98
CA GLU A 169 -2.34 11.64 20.67
C GLU A 169 -2.56 11.19 19.22
N LEU A 170 -3.72 10.59 18.96
CA LEU A 170 -4.13 10.22 17.61
C LEU A 170 -4.86 11.38 16.91
N GLU A 171 -4.26 11.88 15.83
CA GLU A 171 -4.91 12.84 14.95
C GLU A 171 -5.82 12.10 13.96
N LYS A 172 -7.10 12.43 13.96
CA LYS A 172 -8.06 11.83 13.02
C LYS A 172 -7.77 12.28 11.59
N THR A 173 -7.88 11.34 10.66
CA THR A 173 -8.05 11.66 9.24
C THR A 173 -9.52 11.94 8.94
N ASP A 174 -9.82 12.72 7.89
CA ASP A 174 -11.20 12.93 7.41
C ASP A 174 -11.86 11.58 7.04
N GLU A 175 -11.04 10.61 6.67
CA GLU A 175 -11.42 9.26 6.26
C GLU A 175 -11.59 8.29 7.42
N GLY A 176 -10.94 8.55 8.55
CA GLY A 176 -10.94 7.68 9.72
C GLY A 176 -12.34 7.48 10.30
N GLU A 177 -13.16 8.53 10.37
CA GLU A 177 -14.52 8.41 10.91
C GLU A 177 -15.44 7.60 9.98
N ASN A 178 -15.36 7.85 8.67
CA ASN A 178 -16.11 7.09 7.66
C ASN A 178 -15.71 5.62 7.69
N THR A 179 -14.43 5.36 7.85
CA THR A 179 -13.85 4.02 7.96
C THR A 179 -14.34 3.26 9.17
N LEU A 180 -14.41 3.92 10.33
CA LEU A 180 -14.91 3.29 11.54
C LEU A 180 -16.40 2.97 11.43
N GLN A 181 -17.17 3.74 10.66
CA GLN A 181 -18.55 3.38 10.29
C GLN A 181 -18.59 2.18 9.34
N MET A 182 -17.70 2.10 8.33
CA MET A 182 -17.58 0.94 7.44
C MET A 182 -17.40 -0.37 8.21
N ALA A 183 -16.68 -0.32 9.33
CA ALA A 183 -16.41 -1.52 10.13
C ALA A 183 -17.63 -2.24 10.66
N SER A 184 -18.73 -1.52 10.86
CA SER A 184 -20.00 -2.13 11.25
C SER A 184 -20.77 -2.76 10.09
N MET A 185 -20.40 -2.45 8.84
CA MET A 185 -21.19 -2.79 7.64
C MET A 185 -20.61 -3.93 6.81
N THR A 186 -19.34 -4.30 7.01
CA THR A 186 -18.68 -5.39 6.26
C THR A 186 -18.49 -6.62 7.13
N GLN A 187 -18.35 -7.78 6.47
CA GLN A 187 -17.98 -9.05 7.10
C GLN A 187 -16.45 -9.31 7.08
N SER A 188 -15.66 -8.31 6.70
CA SER A 188 -14.21 -8.43 6.54
C SER A 188 -13.48 -8.10 7.85
N ASP A 189 -12.30 -8.69 8.07
CA ASP A 189 -11.43 -8.32 9.20
C ASP A 189 -10.84 -6.93 8.94
N ILE A 190 -11.17 -5.93 9.78
CA ILE A 190 -10.66 -4.57 9.60
C ILE A 190 -9.50 -4.25 10.53
N TYR A 191 -8.46 -3.67 9.95
CA TYR A 191 -7.32 -3.08 10.62
C TYR A 191 -7.29 -1.58 10.38
N ILE A 192 -7.38 -0.81 11.46
CA ILE A 192 -7.24 0.64 11.40
C ILE A 192 -5.75 1.00 11.37
N SER A 193 -5.35 1.88 10.46
CA SER A 193 -3.94 2.22 10.28
C SER A 193 -3.54 3.43 11.11
N LEU A 194 -2.36 3.35 11.73
CA LEU A 194 -1.61 4.49 12.25
C LEU A 194 -0.50 4.84 11.25
N GLU A 195 -0.51 6.08 10.78
CA GLU A 195 0.47 6.64 9.86
C GLU A 195 1.25 7.79 10.52
N SER A 196 2.42 8.17 10.00
CA SER A 196 3.17 9.33 10.50
C SER A 196 3.17 10.49 9.49
N LYS A 197 2.92 11.71 9.99
CA LYS A 197 3.17 12.99 9.30
C LYS A 197 4.16 13.90 10.03
N ILE A 198 4.75 13.38 11.09
CA ILE A 198 5.71 14.09 11.94
C ILE A 198 7.13 13.96 11.37
N SER A 199 7.98 14.95 11.65
CA SER A 199 9.39 14.91 11.25
C SER A 199 10.15 13.78 11.96
N PRO A 200 11.33 13.36 11.45
CA PRO A 200 12.16 12.37 12.15
C PRO A 200 12.54 12.78 13.59
N GLU A 201 12.79 14.07 13.83
CA GLU A 201 13.06 14.60 15.17
C GLU A 201 11.85 14.47 16.09
N GLN A 202 10.65 14.85 15.59
CA GLN A 202 9.41 14.67 16.33
C GLN A 202 9.12 13.19 16.61
N PHE A 203 9.41 12.31 15.65
CA PHE A 203 9.31 10.87 15.81
C PHE A 203 10.22 10.38 16.93
N TYR A 204 11.50 10.77 16.94
CA TYR A 204 12.45 10.44 18.01
C TYR A 204 11.90 10.89 19.38
N HIS A 205 11.43 12.13 19.50
CA HIS A 205 10.87 12.65 20.75
C HIS A 205 9.57 11.98 21.20
N TRP A 206 8.79 11.43 20.27
CA TRP A 206 7.64 10.60 20.60
C TRP A 206 8.08 9.20 21.03
N ILE A 207 8.82 8.49 20.18
CA ILE A 207 9.16 7.07 20.38
C ILE A 207 10.08 6.87 21.60
N SER A 208 10.91 7.84 21.95
CA SER A 208 11.78 7.79 23.14
C SER A 208 11.04 7.98 24.47
N SER A 209 9.79 8.47 24.46
CA SER A 209 9.00 8.71 25.66
C SER A 209 8.03 7.55 25.94
N PRO A 210 8.23 6.79 27.04
CA PRO A 210 7.30 5.71 27.41
C PRO A 210 5.87 6.20 27.61
N ASP A 211 5.68 7.39 28.19
CA ASP A 211 4.34 7.94 28.43
C ASP A 211 3.61 8.25 27.12
N LYS A 212 4.30 8.83 26.13
CA LYS A 212 3.71 9.10 24.82
C LYS A 212 3.38 7.82 24.06
N ARG A 213 4.28 6.83 24.10
CA ARG A 213 4.00 5.50 23.52
C ARG A 213 2.77 4.86 24.16
N ASN A 214 2.71 4.86 25.49
CA ASN A 214 1.59 4.31 26.25
C ASN A 214 0.27 5.03 25.95
N LEU A 215 0.30 6.36 25.78
CA LEU A 215 -0.86 7.14 25.36
C LEU A 215 -1.37 6.65 24.00
N THR A 216 -0.50 6.58 22.99
CA THR A 216 -0.83 6.09 21.65
C THR A 216 -1.40 4.66 21.69
N ILE A 217 -0.75 3.75 22.43
CA ILE A 217 -1.17 2.35 22.57
C ILE A 217 -2.58 2.27 23.18
N ASN A 218 -2.82 3.00 24.26
CA ASN A 218 -4.12 3.01 24.95
C ASN A 218 -5.24 3.49 24.04
N GLU A 219 -5.00 4.54 23.25
CA GLU A 219 -5.99 5.05 22.30
C GLU A 219 -6.30 4.05 21.18
N LEU A 220 -5.28 3.41 20.61
CA LEU A 220 -5.44 2.36 19.60
C LEU A 220 -6.23 1.15 20.13
N VAL A 221 -5.89 0.66 21.32
CA VAL A 221 -6.60 -0.46 21.97
C VAL A 221 -8.04 -0.06 22.33
N LYS A 222 -8.29 1.20 22.70
CA LYS A 222 -9.65 1.71 22.93
C LYS A 222 -10.46 1.75 21.63
N LEU A 223 -9.88 2.17 20.51
CA LEU A 223 -10.54 2.21 19.21
C LEU A 223 -10.92 0.81 18.73
N THR A 224 -10.01 -0.16 18.81
CA THR A 224 -10.30 -1.55 18.39
C THR A 224 -11.44 -2.19 19.17
N ARG A 225 -11.57 -1.88 20.47
CA ARG A 225 -12.70 -2.32 21.30
C ARG A 225 -13.98 -1.60 20.93
N LYS A 226 -13.94 -0.26 20.84
CA LYS A 226 -15.12 0.57 20.57
C LYS A 226 -15.80 0.22 19.25
N TYR A 227 -15.02 -0.05 18.20
CA TYR A 227 -15.53 -0.29 16.85
C TYR A 227 -15.45 -1.76 16.44
N ASN A 228 -15.20 -2.67 17.39
CA ASN A 228 -15.04 -4.11 17.14
C ASN A 228 -14.10 -4.46 15.97
N LEU A 229 -12.97 -3.74 15.88
CA LEU A 229 -11.98 -3.96 14.83
C LEU A 229 -11.25 -5.29 15.05
N ARG A 230 -10.69 -5.86 13.98
CA ARG A 230 -9.82 -7.04 14.09
C ARG A 230 -8.50 -6.67 14.78
N GLY A 231 -7.98 -5.49 14.47
CA GLY A 231 -6.66 -5.09 14.93
C GLY A 231 -6.26 -3.68 14.51
N VAL A 232 -4.97 -3.43 14.65
CA VAL A 232 -4.29 -2.19 14.25
C VAL A 232 -3.25 -2.52 13.20
N HIS A 233 -3.09 -1.62 12.25
CA HIS A 233 -1.98 -1.64 11.31
C HIS A 233 -1.04 -0.47 11.56
N ILE A 234 0.26 -0.74 11.71
CA ILE A 234 1.28 0.29 11.86
C ILE A 234 1.96 0.51 10.52
N ASN A 235 1.77 1.71 9.96
CA ASN A 235 2.33 2.14 8.68
C ASN A 235 3.10 3.45 8.88
N LEU A 236 4.15 3.38 9.73
CA LEU A 236 4.98 4.52 10.06
C LEU A 236 6.17 4.60 9.11
N ASN A 237 6.39 5.79 8.56
CA ASN A 237 7.52 6.11 7.69
C ASN A 237 8.58 6.91 8.46
N GLN A 238 9.76 7.07 7.84
CA GLN A 238 10.85 7.94 8.32
C GLN A 238 11.51 7.51 9.65
N ILE A 239 11.42 6.23 9.99
CA ILE A 239 12.13 5.66 11.15
C ILE A 239 13.64 5.76 10.88
N GLN A 240 14.38 6.37 11.80
CA GLN A 240 15.84 6.46 11.67
C GLN A 240 16.53 5.25 12.31
N LEU A 241 17.77 4.97 11.90
CA LEU A 241 18.55 3.86 12.44
C LEU A 241 18.68 3.93 13.98
N GLN A 242 18.84 5.13 14.53
CA GLN A 242 18.92 5.36 15.97
C GLN A 242 17.64 4.98 16.72
N ASP A 243 16.49 4.99 16.04
CA ASP A 243 15.18 4.65 16.60
C ASP A 243 14.87 3.15 16.56
N GLN A 244 15.69 2.33 15.88
CA GLN A 244 15.38 0.92 15.61
C GLN A 244 14.95 0.14 16.87
N LYS A 245 15.69 0.30 17.96
CA LYS A 245 15.37 -0.38 19.24
C LYS A 245 14.09 0.18 19.86
N LEU A 246 13.90 1.49 19.85
CA LEU A 246 12.72 2.15 20.40
C LEU A 246 11.46 1.78 19.63
N PHE A 247 11.55 1.71 18.29
CA PHE A 247 10.47 1.24 17.43
C PHE A 247 10.13 -0.23 17.71
N THR A 248 11.15 -1.09 17.86
CA THR A 248 10.93 -2.50 18.24
C THR A 248 10.22 -2.61 19.59
N THR A 249 10.62 -1.80 20.58
CA THR A 249 9.97 -1.74 21.90
C THR A 249 8.51 -1.31 21.79
N PHE A 250 8.21 -0.26 21.02
CA PHE A 250 6.83 0.17 20.78
C PHE A 250 5.97 -0.93 20.18
N ILE A 251 6.48 -1.64 19.16
CA ILE A 251 5.77 -2.74 18.51
C ILE A 251 5.53 -3.91 19.48
N GLN A 252 6.50 -4.22 20.34
CA GLN A 252 6.34 -5.22 21.39
C GLN A 252 5.27 -4.82 22.42
N GLU A 253 5.32 -3.59 22.93
CA GLU A 253 4.35 -3.05 23.91
C GLU A 253 2.93 -3.05 23.31
N LEU A 254 2.77 -2.55 22.09
CA LEU A 254 1.49 -2.52 21.38
C LEU A 254 0.96 -3.93 21.11
N SER A 255 1.81 -4.86 20.67
CA SER A 255 1.42 -6.25 20.42
C SER A 255 0.81 -6.88 21.66
N ARG A 256 1.49 -6.74 22.82
CA ARG A 256 1.01 -7.28 24.09
C ARG A 256 -0.38 -6.75 24.43
N ASP A 257 -0.55 -5.42 24.42
CA ASP A 257 -1.81 -4.80 24.85
C ASP A 257 -2.97 -5.08 23.87
N LEU A 258 -2.69 -5.25 22.57
CA LEU A 258 -3.66 -5.73 21.60
C LEU A 258 -4.04 -7.21 21.85
N HIS A 259 -3.07 -8.08 22.09
CA HIS A 259 -3.30 -9.51 22.36
C HIS A 259 -4.12 -9.73 23.64
N ASP A 260 -3.85 -8.94 24.69
CA ASP A 260 -4.63 -8.93 25.94
C ASP A 260 -6.11 -8.54 25.70
N SER A 261 -6.38 -7.81 24.61
CA SER A 261 -7.73 -7.45 24.16
C SER A 261 -8.27 -8.36 23.03
N HIS A 262 -7.61 -9.49 22.75
CA HIS A 262 -7.92 -10.41 21.65
C HIS A 262 -7.92 -9.76 20.26
N LYS A 263 -7.10 -8.71 20.08
CA LYS A 263 -6.89 -8.01 18.81
C LYS A 263 -5.57 -8.41 18.18
N LYS A 264 -5.38 -8.07 16.89
CA LYS A 264 -4.16 -8.39 16.13
C LYS A 264 -3.35 -7.15 15.80
N LEU A 265 -2.05 -7.35 15.59
CA LEU A 265 -1.11 -6.35 15.11
C LEU A 265 -0.62 -6.70 13.70
N SER A 266 -0.79 -5.77 12.77
CA SER A 266 -0.17 -5.81 11.45
C SER A 266 0.83 -4.65 11.31
N ILE A 267 1.94 -4.85 10.61
CA ILE A 267 2.93 -3.79 10.38
C ILE A 267 3.35 -3.72 8.91
N SER A 268 3.60 -2.52 8.39
CA SER A 268 4.30 -2.32 7.12
C SER A 268 5.80 -2.41 7.35
N LEU A 269 6.49 -3.10 6.45
CA LEU A 269 7.94 -3.16 6.40
C LEU A 269 8.43 -2.82 5.00
N HIS A 270 9.53 -2.08 4.93
CA HIS A 270 10.00 -1.41 3.73
C HIS A 270 11.20 -2.14 3.11
N ALA A 271 11.00 -2.67 1.91
CA ALA A 271 12.03 -3.32 1.10
C ALA A 271 12.60 -2.34 0.07
N PHE A 272 13.92 -2.29 -0.10
CA PHE A 272 14.56 -1.51 -1.15
C PHE A 272 15.56 -2.36 -1.94
N ILE A 273 15.97 -1.85 -3.10
CA ILE A 273 17.04 -2.43 -3.90
C ILE A 273 18.30 -1.59 -3.67
N ASN A 274 19.40 -2.25 -3.27
CA ASN A 274 20.68 -1.57 -3.10
C ASN A 274 21.38 -1.33 -4.46
N THR A 275 22.54 -0.65 -4.43
CA THR A 275 23.33 -0.35 -5.64
C THR A 275 23.86 -1.59 -6.37
N GLN A 276 23.79 -2.77 -5.75
CA GLN A 276 24.19 -4.06 -6.32
C GLN A 276 22.99 -4.86 -6.87
N ASN A 277 21.82 -4.23 -7.01
CA ASN A 277 20.58 -4.89 -7.41
C ASN A 277 20.12 -6.01 -6.47
N LYS A 278 20.45 -5.94 -5.18
CA LYS A 278 19.99 -6.88 -4.15
C LYS A 278 18.91 -6.26 -3.29
N VAL A 279 17.95 -7.09 -2.86
CA VAL A 279 16.93 -6.67 -1.91
C VAL A 279 17.55 -6.52 -0.52
N GLU A 280 17.27 -5.41 0.13
CA GLU A 280 17.61 -5.12 1.53
C GLU A 280 16.38 -4.57 2.26
N ASN A 281 16.35 -4.71 3.59
CA ASN A 281 15.39 -4.04 4.45
C ASN A 281 15.92 -2.69 4.92
N SER A 282 15.00 -1.77 5.24
CA SER A 282 15.35 -0.55 5.99
C SER A 282 16.20 -0.91 7.21
N PRO A 283 17.41 -0.34 7.39
CA PRO A 283 18.23 -0.64 8.54
C PRO A 283 17.59 -0.13 9.84
N ALA A 284 16.62 0.79 9.75
CA ALA A 284 15.83 1.25 10.89
C ALA A 284 14.74 0.25 11.33
N GLU A 285 14.44 -0.76 10.50
CA GLU A 285 13.40 -1.76 10.77
C GLU A 285 14.06 -3.12 11.02
N ASN A 286 14.12 -3.54 12.29
CA ASN A 286 14.63 -4.87 12.63
C ASN A 286 13.59 -5.96 12.30
N TRP A 287 13.52 -6.37 11.03
CA TRP A 287 12.49 -7.29 10.52
C TRP A 287 12.37 -8.58 11.33
N HIS A 288 13.50 -9.16 11.77
CA HIS A 288 13.49 -10.37 12.58
C HIS A 288 12.83 -10.17 13.94
N GLN A 289 13.11 -9.06 14.64
CA GLN A 289 12.45 -8.77 15.92
C GLN A 289 11.00 -8.35 15.73
N LEU A 290 10.74 -7.47 14.77
CA LEU A 290 9.40 -6.97 14.46
C LEU A 290 8.45 -8.11 14.07
N GLY A 291 8.92 -9.09 13.28
CA GLY A 291 8.15 -10.27 12.88
C GLY A 291 7.82 -11.24 14.03
N LYS A 292 8.50 -11.16 15.17
CA LYS A 292 8.13 -11.94 16.37
C LYS A 292 6.84 -11.40 16.98
N TYR A 293 6.71 -10.08 17.05
CA TYR A 293 5.60 -9.40 17.71
C TYR A 293 4.40 -9.19 16.79
N ALA A 294 4.60 -8.93 15.50
CA ALA A 294 3.48 -8.77 14.57
C ALA A 294 2.76 -10.10 14.30
N ASP A 295 1.43 -10.06 14.19
CA ASP A 295 0.62 -11.17 13.67
C ASP A 295 0.75 -11.25 12.15
N GLN A 296 0.89 -10.09 11.51
CA GLN A 296 0.99 -9.96 10.05
C GLN A 296 2.02 -8.90 9.68
N VAL A 297 2.71 -9.14 8.57
CA VAL A 297 3.68 -8.22 8.01
C VAL A 297 3.31 -7.96 6.57
N ILE A 298 3.09 -6.69 6.23
CA ILE A 298 2.92 -6.22 4.87
C ILE A 298 4.27 -5.74 4.37
N VAL A 299 4.83 -6.43 3.39
CA VAL A 299 6.09 -6.02 2.76
C VAL A 299 5.76 -5.06 1.62
N LYS A 300 6.16 -3.79 1.78
CA LYS A 300 6.02 -2.74 0.78
C LYS A 300 7.39 -2.41 0.21
N PRO A 301 7.52 -2.18 -1.10
CA PRO A 301 8.71 -1.52 -1.62
C PRO A 301 8.77 -0.07 -1.18
N VAL A 302 10.00 0.41 -1.04
CA VAL A 302 10.34 1.82 -0.94
C VAL A 302 10.35 2.40 -2.36
N TYR A 303 9.42 3.30 -2.65
CA TYR A 303 9.26 3.93 -3.97
C TYR A 303 10.22 5.09 -4.25
N ILE A 304 11.12 5.36 -3.31
CA ILE A 304 11.85 6.63 -3.29
C ILE A 304 12.94 6.59 -4.39
N HIS A 305 12.86 7.55 -5.31
CA HIS A 305 13.90 7.95 -6.28
C HIS A 305 14.24 6.98 -7.43
N GLN A 306 13.59 5.84 -7.59
CA GLN A 306 14.00 4.87 -8.60
C GLN A 306 12.84 4.32 -9.42
N LYS A 307 13.16 4.03 -10.69
CA LYS A 307 12.39 3.18 -11.59
C LYS A 307 12.29 1.76 -10.98
N THR A 308 11.50 1.62 -9.92
CA THR A 308 11.33 0.34 -9.24
C THR A 308 10.38 -0.48 -10.09
N SER A 309 10.95 -1.33 -10.94
CA SER A 309 10.16 -2.28 -11.71
C SER A 309 9.68 -3.36 -10.76
N TYR A 310 8.39 -3.62 -10.75
CA TYR A 310 7.80 -4.72 -10.00
C TYR A 310 7.92 -6.01 -10.79
N SER A 311 9.13 -6.29 -11.24
CA SER A 311 9.40 -7.53 -11.96
C SER A 311 8.99 -8.73 -11.11
N THR A 312 8.55 -9.79 -11.77
CA THR A 312 8.32 -11.09 -11.12
C THR A 312 9.58 -11.55 -10.36
N ASN A 313 10.77 -11.32 -10.94
CA ASN A 313 12.05 -11.66 -10.32
C ASN A 313 12.31 -10.85 -9.05
N TRP A 314 12.07 -9.54 -9.07
CA TRP A 314 12.22 -8.70 -7.89
C TRP A 314 11.26 -9.12 -6.78
N LEU A 315 10.01 -9.40 -7.13
CA LEU A 315 9.00 -9.86 -6.17
C LEU A 315 9.40 -11.20 -5.54
N ASP A 316 9.91 -12.12 -6.35
CA ASP A 316 10.44 -13.42 -5.91
C ASP A 316 11.60 -13.26 -4.92
N GLU A 317 12.57 -12.39 -5.23
CA GLU A 317 13.72 -12.11 -4.36
C GLU A 317 13.31 -11.40 -3.06
N VAL A 318 12.35 -10.47 -3.11
CA VAL A 318 11.80 -9.82 -1.91
C VAL A 318 11.19 -10.85 -0.98
N ILE A 319 10.35 -11.76 -1.50
CA ILE A 319 9.70 -12.76 -0.68
C ILE A 319 10.73 -13.74 -0.10
N LYS A 320 11.71 -14.20 -0.90
CA LYS A 320 12.82 -15.05 -0.39
C LYS A 320 13.57 -14.37 0.75
N PHE A 321 13.91 -13.10 0.59
CA PHE A 321 14.59 -12.32 1.62
C PHE A 321 13.73 -12.19 2.88
N THR A 322 12.45 -11.82 2.74
CA THR A 322 11.53 -11.71 3.90
C THR A 322 11.41 -13.02 4.66
N LYS A 323 11.33 -14.17 3.96
CA LYS A 323 11.22 -15.51 4.57
C LYS A 323 12.43 -15.91 5.41
N GLN A 324 13.60 -15.30 5.18
CA GLN A 324 14.78 -15.50 6.02
C GLN A 324 14.64 -14.79 7.39
N GLN A 325 13.78 -13.77 7.47
CA GLN A 325 13.63 -12.92 8.64
C GLN A 325 12.34 -13.22 9.42
N ILE A 326 11.26 -13.56 8.70
CA ILE A 326 9.88 -13.61 9.20
C ILE A 326 9.22 -14.92 8.75
N SER A 327 8.38 -15.51 9.60
CA SER A 327 7.60 -16.71 9.26
C SER A 327 6.75 -16.47 8.00
N PRO A 328 6.81 -17.35 6.98
CA PRO A 328 6.02 -17.20 5.74
C PRO A 328 4.53 -16.97 6.00
N THR A 329 3.96 -17.67 6.97
CA THR A 329 2.55 -17.58 7.37
C THR A 329 2.09 -16.23 7.92
N LYS A 330 3.02 -15.28 8.10
CA LYS A 330 2.72 -13.88 8.49
C LYS A 330 2.88 -12.89 7.33
N ILE A 331 3.47 -13.31 6.21
CA ILE A 331 3.90 -12.42 5.13
C ILE A 331 2.74 -12.16 4.16
N HIS A 332 2.37 -10.90 4.02
CA HIS A 332 1.57 -10.36 2.92
C HIS A 332 2.48 -9.52 2.04
N VAL A 333 2.51 -9.82 0.75
CA VAL A 333 3.34 -9.06 -0.20
C VAL A 333 2.49 -8.07 -0.98
N HIS A 334 2.99 -6.84 -1.16
CA HIS A 334 2.30 -5.82 -1.93
C HIS A 334 2.32 -6.13 -3.44
N ILE A 335 1.15 -6.09 -4.09
CA ILE A 335 0.98 -6.14 -5.54
C ILE A 335 0.52 -4.75 -6.00
N PRO A 336 1.35 -4.02 -6.77
CA PRO A 336 0.99 -2.68 -7.20
C PRO A 336 -0.15 -2.74 -8.20
N THR A 337 -1.15 -1.91 -7.96
CA THR A 337 -2.22 -1.64 -8.93
C THR A 337 -2.14 -0.22 -9.48
N ASN A 338 -1.37 0.64 -8.84
CA ASN A 338 -1.10 1.99 -9.30
C ASN A 338 0.04 1.98 -10.32
N ALA A 339 0.15 3.09 -11.03
CA ALA A 339 1.18 3.36 -12.01
C ALA A 339 2.11 4.46 -11.53
N TYR A 340 3.16 4.70 -12.29
CA TYR A 340 4.13 5.74 -11.99
C TYR A 340 4.52 6.47 -13.27
N ILE A 341 4.58 7.80 -13.23
CA ILE A 341 5.08 8.65 -14.31
C ILE A 341 6.36 9.36 -13.87
N ASN A 342 7.37 9.39 -14.74
CA ASN A 342 8.59 10.14 -14.42
C ASN A 342 8.32 11.65 -14.49
N LYS A 343 8.64 12.41 -13.43
CA LYS A 343 8.70 13.87 -13.52
C LYS A 343 10.03 14.30 -14.10
N ASN A 344 11.11 13.67 -13.67
CA ASN A 344 12.48 13.82 -14.17
C ASN A 344 13.18 12.45 -14.08
N ASP A 345 14.49 12.40 -14.32
CA ASP A 345 15.23 11.13 -14.36
C ASP A 345 15.26 10.40 -13.01
N ASP A 346 15.15 11.15 -11.90
CA ASP A 346 15.31 10.65 -10.53
C ASP A 346 14.02 10.65 -9.70
N TYR A 347 12.89 11.04 -10.30
CA TYR A 347 11.63 11.18 -9.59
C TYR A 347 10.45 10.66 -10.38
N TRP A 348 9.73 9.73 -9.74
CA TRP A 348 8.50 9.13 -10.24
C TRP A 348 7.34 9.54 -9.34
N GLU A 349 6.27 10.02 -9.96
CA GLU A 349 5.02 10.34 -9.29
C GLU A 349 4.03 9.20 -9.51
N GLU A 350 3.28 8.85 -8.47
CA GLU A 350 2.23 7.84 -8.55
C GLU A 350 1.03 8.35 -9.37
N LEU A 351 0.44 7.46 -10.17
CA LEU A 351 -0.78 7.68 -10.92
C LEU A 351 -1.80 6.60 -10.58
N SER A 352 -3.06 7.02 -10.46
CA SER A 352 -4.19 6.12 -10.45
C SER A 352 -4.38 5.42 -11.81
N PRO A 353 -4.99 4.23 -11.85
CA PRO A 353 -5.31 3.58 -13.13
C PRO A 353 -6.17 4.44 -14.04
N HIS A 354 -7.08 5.27 -13.50
CA HIS A 354 -7.88 6.19 -14.29
C HIS A 354 -7.04 7.29 -14.98
N GLU A 355 -6.04 7.83 -14.29
CA GLU A 355 -5.10 8.81 -14.88
C GLU A 355 -4.27 8.17 -16.00
N VAL A 356 -3.85 6.92 -15.83
CA VAL A 356 -3.16 6.15 -16.87
C VAL A 356 -4.04 5.98 -18.10
N GLU A 357 -5.28 5.52 -17.96
CA GLU A 357 -6.21 5.40 -19.09
C GLU A 357 -6.37 6.72 -19.84
N THR A 358 -6.42 7.84 -19.12
CA THR A 358 -6.52 9.18 -19.70
C THR A 358 -5.25 9.55 -20.47
N LEU A 359 -4.08 9.29 -19.91
CA LEU A 359 -2.79 9.55 -20.55
C LEU A 359 -2.58 8.68 -21.79
N LEU A 360 -2.95 7.40 -21.74
CA LEU A 360 -2.73 6.46 -22.84
C LEU A 360 -3.64 6.70 -24.05
N LYS A 361 -4.73 7.47 -23.91
CA LYS A 361 -5.54 7.94 -25.05
C LYS A 361 -4.80 8.94 -25.93
N THR A 362 -3.73 9.55 -25.43
CA THR A 362 -2.82 10.37 -26.26
C THR A 362 -1.94 9.49 -27.14
N LYS A 363 -1.19 10.10 -28.08
CA LYS A 363 -0.21 9.34 -28.87
C LYS A 363 0.82 8.71 -27.91
N SER A 364 0.75 7.40 -27.76
CA SER A 364 1.61 6.63 -26.87
C SER A 364 2.27 5.47 -27.60
N ASP A 365 3.53 5.21 -27.26
CA ASP A 365 4.26 4.02 -27.69
C ASP A 365 4.44 3.11 -26.48
N THR A 366 3.79 1.94 -26.50
CA THR A 366 3.73 1.02 -25.37
C THR A 366 4.57 -0.22 -25.64
N VAL A 367 5.44 -0.57 -24.69
CA VAL A 367 6.31 -1.75 -24.77
C VAL A 367 6.18 -2.56 -23.48
N ARG A 368 5.84 -3.85 -23.61
CA ARG A 368 5.96 -4.80 -22.51
C ARG A 368 7.41 -5.17 -22.32
N GLN A 369 7.88 -5.00 -21.09
CA GLN A 369 9.22 -5.36 -20.68
C GLN A 369 9.28 -6.86 -20.36
N ALA A 370 10.48 -7.45 -20.43
CA ALA A 370 10.70 -8.86 -20.10
C ALA A 370 10.26 -9.22 -18.66
N ASN A 371 10.22 -8.22 -17.79
CA ASN A 371 9.78 -8.35 -16.41
C ASN A 371 8.24 -8.37 -16.22
N GLY A 372 7.47 -8.26 -17.32
CA GLY A 372 6.01 -8.24 -17.33
C GLY A 372 5.37 -6.86 -17.22
N ASP A 373 6.12 -5.83 -16.81
CA ASP A 373 5.62 -4.46 -16.68
C ASP A 373 5.40 -3.82 -18.06
N LEU A 374 4.44 -2.90 -18.14
CA LEU A 374 4.25 -2.05 -19.32
C LEU A 374 4.94 -0.72 -19.11
N ILE A 375 5.70 -0.28 -20.12
CA ILE A 375 6.23 1.08 -20.19
C ILE A 375 5.62 1.75 -21.41
N SER A 376 4.96 2.88 -21.19
CA SER A 376 4.45 3.74 -22.27
C SER A 376 5.20 5.06 -22.29
N THR A 377 5.65 5.47 -23.48
CA THR A 377 6.10 6.85 -23.69
C THR A 377 4.90 7.69 -24.12
N VAL A 378 4.57 8.72 -23.35
CA VAL A 378 3.43 9.63 -23.57
C VAL A 378 3.92 11.07 -23.72
N GLN A 379 3.12 11.93 -24.38
CA GLN A 379 3.41 13.36 -24.49
C GLN A 379 2.57 14.16 -23.49
N VAL A 380 3.22 14.85 -22.55
CA VAL A 380 2.58 15.71 -21.55
C VAL A 380 3.13 17.13 -21.70
N ALA A 381 2.27 18.08 -22.08
CA ALA A 381 2.65 19.48 -22.33
C ALA A 381 3.88 19.63 -23.25
N GLY A 382 3.93 18.84 -24.33
CA GLY A 382 5.04 18.85 -25.30
C GLY A 382 6.31 18.10 -24.86
N THR A 383 6.34 17.55 -23.64
CA THR A 383 7.48 16.78 -23.11
C THR A 383 7.16 15.29 -23.09
N LYS A 384 8.12 14.46 -23.55
CA LYS A 384 8.01 13.00 -23.47
C LYS A 384 8.18 12.54 -22.04
N LYS A 385 7.23 11.76 -21.54
CA LYS A 385 7.26 11.11 -20.22
C LYS A 385 7.11 9.60 -20.37
N SER A 386 7.74 8.86 -19.48
CA SER A 386 7.58 7.41 -19.33
C SER A 386 6.57 7.13 -18.23
N VAL A 387 5.61 6.28 -18.52
CA VAL A 387 4.62 5.76 -17.57
C VAL A 387 4.86 4.26 -17.42
N ILE A 388 5.00 3.79 -16.19
CA ILE A 388 5.10 2.37 -15.85
C ILE A 388 3.79 1.97 -15.16
N TYR A 389 3.15 0.93 -15.65
CA TYR A 389 1.86 0.47 -15.12
C TYR A 389 1.70 -1.04 -15.28
N GLN A 390 0.65 -1.56 -14.65
CA GLN A 390 0.25 -2.96 -14.71
C GLN A 390 -1.04 -3.13 -15.51
N ASP A 391 -1.09 -4.19 -16.29
CA ASP A 391 -2.33 -4.68 -16.90
C ASP A 391 -2.69 -6.08 -16.37
N GLU A 392 -3.75 -6.68 -16.90
CA GLU A 392 -4.19 -8.01 -16.48
C GLU A 392 -3.10 -9.08 -16.62
N ILE A 393 -2.31 -9.00 -17.69
CA ILE A 393 -1.21 -9.94 -17.94
C ILE A 393 -0.10 -9.76 -16.90
N GLY A 394 0.31 -8.51 -16.64
CA GLY A 394 1.34 -8.20 -15.65
C GLY A 394 0.97 -8.67 -14.23
N ILE A 395 -0.27 -8.39 -13.81
CA ILE A 395 -0.81 -8.84 -12.50
C ILE A 395 -0.88 -10.36 -12.44
N SER A 396 -1.43 -11.01 -13.48
CA SER A 396 -1.57 -12.48 -13.51
C SER A 396 -0.22 -13.18 -13.42
N ASN A 397 0.79 -12.70 -14.15
CA ASN A 397 2.14 -13.27 -14.11
C ASN A 397 2.78 -13.18 -12.72
N LYS A 398 2.59 -12.05 -12.02
CA LYS A 398 3.06 -11.87 -10.63
C LYS A 398 2.39 -12.86 -9.68
N LEU A 399 1.06 -12.98 -9.76
CA LEU A 399 0.30 -13.90 -8.91
C LEU A 399 0.65 -15.37 -9.20
N GLN A 400 0.83 -15.74 -10.46
CA GLN A 400 1.28 -17.09 -10.83
C GLN A 400 2.69 -17.37 -10.30
N THR A 401 3.60 -16.41 -10.39
CA THR A 401 4.96 -16.52 -9.82
C THR A 401 4.90 -16.74 -8.31
N ILE A 402 4.11 -15.94 -7.59
CA ILE A 402 3.94 -16.10 -6.14
C ILE A 402 3.37 -17.47 -5.79
N LYS A 403 2.32 -17.91 -6.49
CA LYS A 403 1.73 -19.23 -6.23
C LYS A 403 2.70 -20.37 -6.49
N ALA A 404 3.47 -20.28 -7.58
CA ALA A 404 4.41 -21.33 -7.96
C ALA A 404 5.60 -21.41 -6.98
N ASN A 405 6.15 -20.25 -6.60
CA ASN A 405 7.42 -20.20 -5.87
C ASN A 405 7.27 -19.99 -4.36
N HIS A 406 6.18 -19.36 -3.92
CA HIS A 406 5.93 -18.95 -2.54
C HIS A 406 4.52 -19.33 -2.07
N PRO A 407 4.12 -20.60 -2.20
CA PRO A 407 2.78 -21.04 -1.82
C PRO A 407 2.55 -21.01 -0.29
N ASP A 408 3.57 -20.73 0.50
CA ASP A 408 3.59 -20.77 1.96
C ASP A 408 3.40 -19.39 2.62
N ILE A 409 3.37 -18.30 1.84
CA ILE A 409 3.11 -16.97 2.40
C ILE A 409 1.63 -16.79 2.76
N ALA A 410 1.31 -15.84 3.64
CA ALA A 410 -0.04 -15.62 4.13
C ALA A 410 -0.99 -15.08 3.06
N GLY A 411 -0.49 -14.22 2.15
CA GLY A 411 -1.33 -13.62 1.13
C GLY A 411 -0.66 -12.50 0.34
N VAL A 412 -1.51 -11.76 -0.36
CA VAL A 412 -1.16 -10.56 -1.11
C VAL A 412 -2.01 -9.38 -0.66
N ILE A 413 -1.48 -8.18 -0.85
CA ILE A 413 -2.20 -6.94 -0.58
C ILE A 413 -2.04 -5.94 -1.73
N SER A 414 -3.09 -5.20 -2.03
CA SER A 414 -3.03 -4.11 -3.02
C SER A 414 -3.76 -2.88 -2.50
N GLU A 415 -3.32 -1.71 -2.95
CA GLU A 415 -3.94 -0.43 -2.63
C GLU A 415 -5.17 -0.17 -3.53
N VAL A 416 -6.19 0.44 -2.96
CA VAL A 416 -7.41 0.83 -3.67
C VAL A 416 -7.62 2.33 -3.50
N ASN A 417 -7.26 3.08 -4.53
CA ASN A 417 -7.34 4.54 -4.55
C ASN A 417 -8.55 5.04 -5.32
N ASP A 418 -9.04 4.25 -6.29
CA ASP A 418 -10.21 4.56 -7.10
C ASP A 418 -11.01 3.31 -7.51
N SER A 419 -12.09 3.53 -8.26
CA SER A 419 -12.94 2.45 -8.79
C SER A 419 -12.24 1.55 -9.80
N LYS A 420 -11.18 2.01 -10.46
CA LYS A 420 -10.41 1.22 -11.44
C LYS A 420 -9.41 0.30 -10.75
N ASN A 421 -8.85 0.69 -9.60
CA ASN A 421 -8.10 -0.24 -8.76
C ASN A 421 -8.96 -1.45 -8.39
N LEU A 422 -10.27 -1.28 -8.20
CA LEU A 422 -11.17 -2.39 -7.88
C LEU A 422 -11.33 -3.42 -9.00
N GLU A 423 -11.24 -3.01 -10.26
CA GLU A 423 -11.19 -3.94 -11.37
C GLU A 423 -9.94 -4.82 -11.25
N SER A 424 -8.79 -4.22 -10.94
CA SER A 424 -7.54 -4.93 -10.66
C SER A 424 -7.64 -5.85 -9.42
N ILE A 425 -8.30 -5.41 -8.34
CA ILE A 425 -8.55 -6.27 -7.17
C ILE A 425 -9.42 -7.47 -7.54
N HIS A 426 -10.47 -7.26 -8.34
CA HIS A 426 -11.32 -8.38 -8.77
C HIS A 426 -10.56 -9.37 -9.64
N LEU A 427 -9.65 -8.89 -10.47
CA LEU A 427 -8.73 -9.76 -11.19
C LEU A 427 -7.84 -10.56 -10.23
N ILE A 428 -7.23 -9.92 -9.23
CA ILE A 428 -6.42 -10.61 -8.22
C ILE A 428 -7.23 -11.72 -7.54
N GLU A 429 -8.47 -11.40 -7.15
CA GLU A 429 -9.41 -12.35 -6.57
C GLU A 429 -9.71 -13.53 -7.48
N LYS A 430 -10.06 -13.25 -8.73
CA LYS A 430 -10.35 -14.26 -9.74
C LYS A 430 -9.15 -15.17 -9.97
N GLU A 431 -7.95 -14.61 -10.10
CA GLU A 431 -6.73 -15.37 -10.29
C GLU A 431 -6.45 -16.27 -9.09
N LEU A 432 -6.54 -15.76 -7.86
CA LEU A 432 -6.34 -16.53 -6.64
C LEU A 432 -7.37 -17.68 -6.49
N HIS A 433 -8.61 -17.49 -6.91
CA HIS A 433 -9.65 -18.54 -6.86
C HIS A 433 -9.60 -19.55 -8.00
N ARG A 434 -9.13 -19.17 -9.21
CA ARG A 434 -9.04 -20.06 -10.38
C ARG A 434 -8.25 -21.33 -10.10
N SER A 435 -7.17 -21.24 -9.33
CA SER A 435 -6.35 -22.41 -8.96
C SER A 435 -7.12 -23.43 -8.11
N LYS A 436 -8.05 -22.98 -7.26
CA LYS A 436 -8.80 -23.87 -6.37
C LYS A 436 -9.79 -24.75 -7.15
N LYS A 437 -10.53 -24.16 -8.09
CA LYS A 437 -11.50 -24.91 -8.91
C LYS A 437 -10.84 -25.90 -9.87
N ALA A 438 -9.71 -25.51 -10.48
CA ALA A 438 -8.95 -26.43 -11.31
C ALA A 438 -8.52 -27.66 -10.48
N GLN A 439 -8.06 -27.47 -9.24
CA GLN A 439 -7.70 -28.57 -8.34
C GLN A 439 -8.89 -29.45 -7.94
N GLU A 440 -10.04 -28.86 -7.61
CA GLU A 440 -11.25 -29.61 -7.28
C GLU A 440 -11.77 -30.45 -8.47
N SER A 441 -11.53 -30.04 -9.72
CA SER A 441 -11.89 -30.83 -10.90
C SER A 441 -10.94 -31.99 -11.22
N TYR A 442 -9.75 -32.04 -10.60
CA TYR A 442 -8.79 -33.13 -10.74
C TYR A 442 -8.88 -34.17 -9.62
N LYS A 443 -9.55 -33.86 -8.50
CA LYS A 443 -9.90 -34.80 -7.42
C LYS A 443 -11.21 -35.50 -7.75
#